data_AF-A0A840RRL8-F1
#
_entry.id   AF-A0A840RRL8-F1
#
_cell.length_a   1.000
_cell.length_b   1.000
_cell.length_c   1.000
_cell.angle_alpha   90.00
_cell.angle_beta   90.00
_cell.angle_gamma   90.00
#
_symmetry.space_group_name_H-M   'P 1'
#
loop_
_entity.id
_entity.type
_entity.pdbx_description
1 polymer ?
#
loop_
_entity_poly.entity_id
_entity_poly.type
_entity_poly.pdbx_seq_one_letter_code
_entity_poly.pdbx_strand_id
1 'polypeptide(L)'
;MRTLVDGLIPAAPEGPGVLESGVHEFIDLQMNMPYAYGALWYMQAPFVVAPEQFGYQFHMNPREMYRSALVGLTMAPYAALLNDEQVAQVVTYIQASWSNTGGVAKAAQVAKIRKISVPVKAVTEASFAPGRSGTFAAKP
;
A
#
# COMPACT_ATOMS: atom_id res chain seq x y z
N MET A 1 -6.46 -0.39 2.15
CA MET A 1 -5.84 -1.70 1.91
C MET A 1 -6.24 -2.26 0.54
N ARG A 2 -7.54 -2.44 0.25
CA ARG A 2 -8.10 -3.02 -0.99
C ARG A 2 -7.34 -2.83 -2.31
N THR A 3 -7.06 -1.60 -2.74
CA THR A 3 -6.41 -1.34 -4.05
C THR A 3 -4.92 -1.70 -4.10
N LEU A 4 -4.26 -1.77 -2.94
CA LEU A 4 -2.84 -2.12 -2.83
C LEU A 4 -2.65 -3.64 -2.90
N VAL A 5 -3.53 -4.39 -2.24
CA VAL A 5 -3.46 -5.86 -2.22
C VAL A 5 -3.83 -6.47 -3.57
N ASP A 6 -4.74 -5.86 -4.33
CA ASP A 6 -5.10 -6.29 -5.68
C ASP A 6 -3.89 -6.30 -6.65
N GLY A 7 -2.98 -5.34 -6.50
CA GLY A 7 -1.72 -5.33 -7.25
C GLY A 7 -0.67 -6.34 -6.76
N LEU A 8 -0.79 -6.82 -5.52
CA LEU A 8 0.16 -7.76 -4.92
C LEU A 8 -0.16 -9.22 -5.27
N ILE A 9 -1.44 -9.57 -5.27
CA ILE A 9 -1.94 -10.91 -5.63
C ILE A 9 -3.16 -10.74 -6.56
N PRO A 10 -2.90 -10.56 -7.87
CA PRO A 10 -3.97 -10.42 -8.85
C PRO A 10 -4.72 -11.74 -9.05
N ALA A 11 -5.96 -11.65 -9.55
CA ALA A 11 -6.71 -12.83 -9.97
C ALA A 11 -6.03 -13.50 -11.17
N ALA A 12 -5.94 -14.83 -11.15
CA ALA A 12 -5.30 -15.63 -12.20
C ALA A 12 -6.12 -16.90 -12.51
N PRO A 13 -5.93 -17.53 -13.68
CA PRO A 13 -6.68 -18.74 -14.07
C PRO A 13 -6.56 -19.90 -13.05
N GLU A 14 -5.44 -19.97 -12.36
CA GLU A 14 -5.07 -20.96 -11.36
C GLU A 14 -5.68 -20.73 -9.97
N GLY A 15 -6.32 -19.57 -9.71
CA GLY A 15 -6.97 -19.33 -8.43
C GLY A 15 -7.49 -17.91 -8.20
N PRO A 16 -8.39 -17.75 -7.22
CA PRO A 16 -8.98 -16.45 -6.90
C PRO A 16 -7.92 -15.45 -6.42
N GLY A 17 -8.03 -14.21 -6.87
CA GLY A 17 -7.22 -13.11 -6.37
C GLY A 17 -7.54 -12.78 -4.92
N VAL A 18 -6.75 -11.88 -4.31
CA VAL A 18 -6.94 -11.49 -2.90
C VAL A 18 -8.28 -10.79 -2.63
N LEU A 19 -8.87 -10.18 -3.66
CA LEU A 19 -10.19 -9.55 -3.59
C LEU A 19 -11.29 -10.60 -3.53
N GLU A 20 -11.21 -11.62 -4.38
CA GLU A 20 -12.17 -12.71 -4.48
C GLU A 20 -12.07 -13.66 -3.27
N SER A 21 -10.87 -13.81 -2.72
CA SER A 21 -10.61 -14.61 -1.52
C SER A 21 -11.08 -13.94 -0.21
N GLY A 22 -11.48 -12.66 -0.23
CA GLY A 22 -11.95 -11.93 0.96
C GLY A 22 -10.90 -11.71 2.06
N VAL A 23 -9.64 -12.12 1.84
CA VAL A 23 -8.55 -12.06 2.84
C VAL A 23 -8.32 -10.64 3.34
N HIS A 24 -8.36 -9.67 2.43
CA HIS A 24 -8.17 -8.25 2.76
C HIS A 24 -9.26 -7.72 3.70
N GLU A 25 -10.51 -8.13 3.51
CA GLU A 25 -11.64 -7.74 4.36
C GLU A 25 -11.55 -8.40 5.73
N PHE A 26 -11.17 -9.69 5.79
CA PHE A 26 -10.92 -10.37 7.05
C PHE A 26 -9.82 -9.68 7.87
N ILE A 27 -8.70 -9.31 7.24
CA ILE A 27 -7.61 -8.59 7.91
C ILE A 27 -8.10 -7.22 8.39
N ASP A 28 -8.80 -6.44 7.56
CA ASP A 28 -9.34 -5.13 7.96
C ASP A 28 -10.31 -5.25 9.17
N LEU A 29 -11.13 -6.30 9.21
CA LEU A 29 -12.03 -6.57 10.35
C LEU A 29 -11.26 -7.00 11.61
N GLN A 30 -10.27 -7.89 11.49
CA GLN A 30 -9.37 -8.24 12.60
C GLN A 30 -8.62 -7.02 13.11
N MET A 31 -8.27 -6.10 12.21
CA MET A 31 -7.68 -4.83 12.57
C MET A 31 -8.63 -3.97 13.39
N ASN A 32 -9.95 -4.22 13.44
CA ASN A 32 -10.91 -3.53 14.32
C ASN A 32 -11.24 -4.27 15.64
N MET A 33 -10.57 -5.39 15.93
CA MET A 33 -10.80 -6.19 17.13
C MET A 33 -9.86 -5.81 18.28
N PRO A 34 -10.16 -6.20 19.55
CA PRO A 34 -9.30 -5.97 20.71
C PRO A 34 -7.85 -6.47 20.50
N TYR A 35 -7.67 -7.53 19.72
CA TYR A 35 -6.37 -8.01 19.26
C TYR A 35 -5.51 -6.88 18.66
N ALA A 36 -6.07 -6.12 17.73
CA ALA A 36 -5.34 -5.10 16.99
C ALA A 36 -5.13 -3.81 17.78
N TYR A 37 -6.01 -3.53 18.75
CA TYR A 37 -5.82 -2.46 19.74
C TYR A 37 -4.75 -2.79 20.80
N GLY A 38 -4.14 -3.98 20.75
CA GLY A 38 -3.15 -4.39 21.74
C GLY A 38 -3.76 -4.83 23.08
N ALA A 39 -5.08 -4.99 23.17
CA ALA A 39 -5.75 -5.36 24.43
C ALA A 39 -5.44 -6.80 24.89
N LEU A 40 -4.98 -7.65 23.96
CA LEU A 40 -4.51 -9.02 24.25
C LEU A 40 -2.99 -9.08 24.53
N TRP A 41 -2.30 -7.95 24.47
CA TRP A 41 -0.85 -7.85 24.47
C TRP A 41 -0.38 -7.07 25.70
N TYR A 42 0.83 -7.37 26.17
CA TYR A 42 1.46 -6.57 27.22
C TYR A 42 2.06 -5.30 26.58
N MET A 43 1.33 -4.19 26.67
CA MET A 43 1.69 -2.90 26.05
C MET A 43 2.24 -1.88 27.06
N GLN A 44 2.63 -2.33 28.25
CA GLN A 44 3.20 -1.47 29.29
C GLN A 44 4.70 -1.32 29.10
N ALA A 45 5.21 -0.10 29.23
CA ALA A 45 6.64 0.16 29.30
C ALA A 45 7.26 -0.51 30.55
N PRO A 46 8.55 -0.85 30.55
CA PRO A 46 9.57 -0.54 29.53
C PRO A 46 9.63 -1.54 28.38
N PHE A 47 9.70 -1.04 27.14
CA PHE A 47 9.92 -1.84 25.92
C PHE A 47 11.41 -2.10 25.76
N VAL A 48 11.87 -3.29 26.17
CA VAL A 48 13.29 -3.68 26.10
C VAL A 48 13.47 -4.87 25.17
N VAL A 49 14.67 -4.99 24.59
CA VAL A 49 15.04 -6.20 23.85
C VAL A 49 15.10 -7.35 24.85
N ALA A 50 14.15 -8.27 24.76
CA ALA A 50 14.04 -9.43 25.64
C ALA A 50 14.02 -10.73 24.81
N PRO A 51 14.32 -11.87 25.44
CA PRO A 51 14.17 -13.18 24.81
C PRO A 51 12.72 -13.44 24.35
N GLU A 52 12.56 -14.24 23.29
CA GLU A 52 11.26 -14.51 22.65
C GLU A 52 10.20 -15.09 23.60
N GLN A 53 10.63 -15.73 24.70
CA GLN A 53 9.73 -16.32 25.71
C GLN A 53 8.96 -15.26 26.51
N PHE A 54 9.40 -14.00 26.52
CA PHE A 54 8.73 -12.90 27.24
C PHE A 54 7.56 -12.28 26.47
N GLY A 55 7.16 -12.91 25.36
CA GLY A 55 6.06 -12.43 24.54
C GLY A 55 6.41 -11.12 23.85
N TYR A 56 5.40 -10.29 23.60
CA TYR A 56 5.58 -9.06 22.83
C TYR A 56 6.19 -7.95 23.66
N GLN A 57 7.25 -7.34 23.11
CA GLN A 57 8.04 -6.30 23.78
C GLN A 57 8.16 -5.03 22.93
N PHE A 58 7.38 -4.94 21.85
CA PHE A 58 7.43 -3.80 20.94
C PHE A 58 6.39 -2.74 21.33
N HIS A 59 6.70 -1.48 21.06
CA HIS A 59 5.90 -0.36 21.53
C HIS A 59 4.67 -0.05 20.68
N MET A 60 4.60 -0.60 19.46
CA MET A 60 3.45 -0.40 18.57
C MET A 60 2.43 -1.52 18.80
N ASN A 61 1.14 -1.22 18.79
CA ASN A 61 0.15 -2.31 18.68
C ASN A 61 0.14 -2.90 17.25
N PRO A 62 -0.45 -4.09 17.03
CA PRO A 62 -0.48 -4.70 15.71
C PRO A 62 -1.03 -3.78 14.62
N ARG A 63 -2.06 -2.98 14.93
CA ARG A 63 -2.64 -2.05 13.95
C ARG A 63 -1.66 -0.96 13.53
N GLU A 64 -0.95 -0.35 14.47
CA GLU A 64 0.08 0.64 14.20
C GLU A 64 1.22 0.06 13.38
N MET A 65 1.63 -1.17 13.71
CA MET A 65 2.64 -1.91 12.95
C MET A 65 2.19 -2.19 11.52
N TYR A 66 0.94 -2.62 11.30
CA TYR A 66 0.38 -2.81 9.96
C TYR A 66 0.32 -1.49 9.18
N ARG A 67 -0.11 -0.40 9.82
CA ARG A 67 -0.18 0.93 9.16
C ARG A 67 1.20 1.46 8.76
N SER A 68 2.20 1.32 9.63
CA SER A 68 3.56 1.78 9.32
C SER A 68 4.18 0.95 8.18
N ALA A 69 3.97 -0.36 8.17
CA ALA A 69 4.44 -1.24 7.11
C ALA A 69 3.79 -0.95 5.75
N LEU A 70 2.48 -0.66 5.73
CA LEU A 70 1.75 -0.36 4.48
C LEU A 70 2.23 0.93 3.80
N VAL A 71 2.66 1.94 4.57
CA VAL A 71 3.28 3.15 4.00
C VAL A 71 4.59 2.80 3.28
N GLY A 72 5.41 1.93 3.88
CA GLY A 72 6.66 1.47 3.28
C GLY A 72 6.48 0.63 2.01
N LEU A 73 5.32 0.01 1.81
CA LEU A 73 5.01 -0.77 0.60
C LEU A 73 4.67 0.12 -0.61
N THR A 74 4.40 1.41 -0.40
CA THR A 74 4.18 2.35 -1.50
C THR A 74 5.50 2.99 -1.91
N MET A 75 5.76 3.05 -3.23
CA MET A 75 6.92 3.77 -3.75
C MET A 75 6.88 5.23 -3.29
N ALA A 76 8.02 5.75 -2.84
CA ALA A 76 8.16 7.16 -2.50
C ALA A 76 7.70 8.05 -3.67
N PRO A 77 7.13 9.24 -3.41
CA PRO A 77 6.66 10.13 -4.46
C PRO A 77 7.83 10.75 -5.23
N TYR A 78 8.40 10.01 -6.18
CA TYR A 78 9.51 10.47 -7.01
C TYR A 78 9.13 11.58 -7.99
N ALA A 79 7.83 11.85 -8.19
CA ALA A 79 7.33 12.88 -9.10
C ALA A 79 7.84 14.30 -8.76
N ALA A 80 8.13 14.58 -7.48
CA ALA A 80 8.71 15.84 -7.03
C ALA A 80 10.26 15.84 -7.06
N LEU A 81 10.88 14.67 -7.14
CA LEU A 81 12.34 14.49 -7.06
C LEU A 81 12.99 14.37 -8.43
N LEU A 82 12.27 13.84 -9.42
CA LEU A 82 12.77 13.60 -10.77
C LEU A 82 12.20 14.62 -11.76
N ASN A 83 13.11 15.23 -12.52
CA ASN A 83 12.72 16.05 -13.67
C ASN A 83 12.27 15.19 -14.85
N ASP A 84 11.65 15.80 -15.86
CA ASP A 84 11.04 15.07 -16.98
C ASP A 84 12.05 14.27 -17.82
N GLU A 85 13.31 14.70 -17.84
CA GLU A 85 14.39 14.01 -18.55
C GLU A 85 14.87 12.78 -17.78
N GLN A 86 15.05 12.90 -16.46
CA GLN A 86 15.38 11.77 -15.59
C GLN A 86 14.29 10.70 -15.60
N VAL A 87 13.01 11.11 -15.58
CA VAL A 87 11.89 10.17 -15.71
C VAL A 87 11.93 9.45 -17.06
N ALA A 88 12.21 10.17 -18.16
CA ALA A 88 12.32 9.56 -19.49
C ALA A 88 13.48 8.56 -19.58
N GLN A 89 14.62 8.84 -18.94
CA GLN A 89 15.77 7.95 -18.87
C GLN A 89 15.45 6.67 -18.10
N VAL A 90 14.80 6.77 -16.93
CA VAL A 90 14.37 5.61 -16.14
C VAL A 90 13.38 4.74 -16.93
N VAL A 91 12.39 5.34 -17.57
CA VAL A 91 11.41 4.61 -18.38
C VAL A 91 12.09 3.90 -19.56
N THR A 92 13.01 4.57 -20.25
CA THR A 92 13.78 3.98 -21.35
C THR A 92 14.62 2.80 -20.87
N TYR A 93 15.29 2.95 -19.71
CA TYR A 93 16.07 1.88 -19.10
C TYR A 93 15.20 0.67 -18.75
N ILE A 94 14.04 0.88 -18.12
CA ILE A 94 13.10 -0.20 -17.77
C ILE A 94 12.58 -0.93 -19.02
N GLN A 95 12.24 -0.18 -20.08
CA GLN A 95 11.79 -0.78 -21.34
C GLN A 95 12.89 -1.64 -21.98
N ALA A 96 14.13 -1.15 -22.01
CA ALA A 96 15.25 -1.88 -22.60
C ALA A 96 15.71 -3.09 -21.76
N SER A 97 15.55 -3.04 -20.43
CA SER A 97 16.03 -4.09 -19.52
C SER A 97 15.16 -5.34 -19.49
N TRP A 98 13.94 -5.29 -20.03
CA TRP A 98 13.00 -6.43 -20.05
C TRP A 98 12.76 -6.98 -21.46
N SER A 99 13.72 -6.82 -22.38
CA SER A 99 13.60 -7.26 -23.78
C SER A 99 12.37 -6.67 -24.51
N ASN A 100 11.85 -5.54 -24.03
CA ASN A 100 10.73 -4.84 -24.65
C ASN A 100 11.26 -3.95 -25.79
N THR A 101 10.66 -4.03 -26.98
CA THR A 101 10.99 -3.18 -28.15
C THR A 101 10.33 -1.80 -28.09
N GLY A 102 10.25 -1.22 -26.89
CA GLY A 102 9.75 0.15 -26.69
C GLY A 102 10.73 1.19 -27.22
N GLY A 103 10.25 2.17 -27.97
CA GLY A 103 11.07 3.29 -28.43
C GLY A 103 11.52 4.20 -27.28
N VAL A 104 12.60 4.96 -27.48
CA VAL A 104 13.16 5.88 -26.46
C VAL A 104 12.11 6.90 -26.01
N ALA A 105 11.88 6.97 -24.69
CA ALA A 105 10.99 7.95 -24.10
C ALA A 105 11.63 9.36 -24.15
N LYS A 106 10.84 10.37 -24.48
CA LYS A 106 11.28 11.77 -24.56
C LYS A 106 10.70 12.58 -23.40
N ALA A 107 11.47 13.53 -22.88
CA ALA A 107 11.02 14.44 -21.82
C ALA A 107 9.70 15.17 -22.18
N ALA A 108 9.51 15.54 -23.45
CA ALA A 108 8.26 16.16 -23.91
C ALA A 108 7.02 15.24 -23.77
N GLN A 109 7.20 13.92 -23.90
CA GLN A 109 6.13 12.95 -23.69
C GLN A 109 5.78 12.85 -22.19
N VAL A 110 6.79 12.85 -21.32
CA VAL A 110 6.62 12.88 -19.87
C VAL A 110 5.89 14.17 -19.44
N ALA A 111 6.32 15.33 -19.95
CA ALA A 111 5.69 16.62 -19.66
C ALA A 111 4.21 16.66 -20.09
N LYS A 112 3.87 16.03 -21.23
CA LYS A 112 2.48 15.91 -21.68
C LYS A 112 1.65 15.03 -20.74
N ILE A 113 2.21 13.91 -20.29
CA ILE A 113 1.56 13.01 -19.32
C ILE A 113 1.38 13.72 -17.97
N ARG A 114 2.38 14.47 -17.50
CA ARG A 114 2.33 15.21 -16.22
C ARG A 114 1.18 16.22 -16.17
N LYS A 115 0.80 16.81 -17.31
CA LYS A 115 -0.34 17.75 -17.41
C LYS A 115 -1.70 17.10 -17.29
N ILE A 116 -1.82 15.82 -17.67
CA ILE A 116 -3.07 15.06 -17.63
C ILE A 116 -3.10 14.07 -16.46
N SER A 117 -1.97 13.81 -15.82
CA SER A 117 -1.86 12.90 -14.68
C SER A 117 -2.58 13.49 -13.48
N VAL A 118 -3.52 12.73 -12.94
CA VAL A 118 -4.07 13.02 -11.61
C VAL A 118 -3.03 12.52 -10.60
N PRO A 119 -2.51 13.36 -9.70
CA PRO A 119 -1.63 12.90 -8.65
C PRO A 119 -2.38 11.83 -7.85
N VAL A 120 -1.76 10.67 -7.69
CA VAL A 120 -2.29 9.64 -6.78
C VAL A 120 -2.33 10.30 -5.41
N LYS A 121 -3.55 10.60 -4.93
CA LYS A 121 -3.72 11.19 -3.60
C LYS A 121 -3.10 10.22 -2.62
N ALA A 122 -2.19 10.73 -1.79
CA ALA A 122 -1.74 10.00 -0.62
C ALA A 122 -2.98 9.52 0.12
N VAL A 123 -3.04 8.22 0.38
CA VAL A 123 -4.16 7.62 1.08
C VAL A 123 -4.09 8.10 2.53
N THR A 124 -4.84 9.15 2.84
CA THR A 124 -4.97 9.71 4.19
C THR A 124 -6.03 8.96 4.99
N GLU A 125 -6.06 9.14 6.31
CA GLU A 125 -7.08 8.54 7.18
C GLU A 125 -8.51 8.91 6.75
N ALA A 126 -8.71 10.13 6.25
CA ALA A 126 -9.98 10.61 5.69
C ALA A 126 -10.43 9.85 4.42
N SER A 127 -9.52 9.15 3.73
CA SER A 127 -9.83 8.31 2.56
C SER A 127 -10.66 7.07 2.92
N PHE A 128 -10.73 6.74 4.20
CA PHE A 128 -11.42 5.56 4.75
C PHE A 128 -12.71 5.93 5.52
N ALA A 129 -13.16 7.18 5.44
CA ALA A 129 -14.38 7.61 6.12
C ALA A 129 -15.66 6.98 5.50
N PRO A 130 -16.67 6.61 6.30
CA PRO A 130 -17.91 6.04 5.82
C PRO A 130 -18.71 7.02 4.92
N GLY A 131 -19.24 6.52 3.78
CA GLY A 131 -20.18 7.27 2.91
C GLY A 131 -19.71 7.60 1.47
N ARG A 132 -18.77 6.85 0.88
CA ARG A 132 -18.27 7.12 -0.49
C ARG A 132 -19.11 6.46 -1.59
N SER A 133 -19.24 7.12 -2.75
CA SER A 133 -19.70 6.49 -4.01
C SER A 133 -18.94 5.19 -4.30
N GLY A 134 -19.66 4.06 -4.24
CA GLY A 134 -19.13 2.70 -4.38
C GLY A 134 -19.16 1.86 -3.09
N THR A 135 -19.57 2.42 -1.95
CA THR A 135 -19.88 1.63 -0.75
C THR A 135 -21.35 1.23 -0.79
N PHE A 136 -21.63 -0.07 -0.77
CA PHE A 136 -22.97 -0.57 -0.51
C PHE A 136 -23.39 -0.16 0.91
N ALA A 137 -24.65 0.24 1.07
CA ALA A 137 -25.20 0.60 2.37
C ALA A 137 -24.99 -0.57 3.36
N ALA A 138 -24.53 -0.26 4.57
CA ALA A 138 -24.43 -1.24 5.65
C ALA A 138 -25.82 -1.86 5.84
N LYS A 139 -25.92 -3.17 5.59
CA LYS A 139 -27.16 -3.90 5.82
C LYS A 139 -27.37 -4.02 7.35
N PRO A 140 -28.61 -3.82 7.84
CA PRO A 140 -28.92 -3.79 9.27
C PRO A 140 -28.51 -5.07 10.02
#